data_AF-A0A381R857-F1
#
_entry.id   AF-A0A381R857-F1
#
_cell.length_a   1.000
_cell.length_b   1.000
_cell.length_c   1.000
_cell.angle_alpha   90.00
_cell.angle_beta   90.00
_cell.angle_gamma   90.00
#
_symmetry.space_group_name_H-M   'P 1'
#
loop_
_entity.id
_entity.type
_entity.pdbx_description
1 polymer ?
#
loop_
_entity_poly.entity_id
_entity_poly.type
_entity_poly.pdbx_seq_one_letter_code
_entity_poly.pdbx_strand_id
1 'polypeptide(L)'
;VPGRIDSEVVYEGRVVRLSVDTVRFPDGSEGQLEMIRHVGASAVLPLLGDLLDPDPDVLLVRQYRYASDGYLYEVPAGLPAGPEESWEDCAHRELEEETGMRASQMTALTRIYIPHPVLRTR
;
A
#
# COMPACT_ATOMS: atom_id res chain seq x y z
N VAL A 1 -2.63 -26.28 -10.45
CA VAL A 1 -2.18 -25.38 -9.37
C VAL A 1 -3.12 -24.20 -9.36
N PRO A 2 -3.62 -23.75 -8.20
CA PRO A 2 -4.45 -22.56 -8.11
C PRO A 2 -3.69 -21.34 -8.62
N GLY A 3 -4.37 -20.42 -9.28
CA GLY A 3 -3.74 -19.22 -9.82
C GLY A 3 -4.35 -18.75 -11.14
N ARG A 4 -3.70 -17.74 -11.73
CA ARG A 4 -4.16 -17.10 -12.95
C ARG A 4 -3.92 -17.98 -14.18
N ILE A 5 -4.97 -18.16 -14.97
CA ILE A 5 -4.97 -18.82 -16.27
C ILE A 5 -4.82 -17.78 -17.38
N ASP A 6 -5.65 -16.73 -17.35
CA ASP A 6 -5.68 -15.65 -18.34
C ASP A 6 -5.99 -14.30 -17.68
N SER A 7 -5.75 -13.19 -18.41
CA SER A 7 -5.90 -11.83 -17.87
C SER A 7 -6.24 -10.83 -18.97
N GLU A 8 -7.40 -10.18 -18.86
CA GLU A 8 -7.82 -9.10 -19.74
C GLU A 8 -7.69 -7.75 -19.02
N VAL A 9 -6.92 -6.80 -19.56
CA VAL A 9 -6.78 -5.47 -18.97
C VAL A 9 -7.96 -4.60 -19.36
N VAL A 10 -8.71 -4.13 -18.36
CA VAL A 10 -9.84 -3.22 -18.55
C VAL A 10 -9.38 -1.76 -18.46
N TYR A 11 -8.44 -1.48 -17.57
CA TYR A 11 -7.89 -0.14 -17.38
C TYR A 11 -6.44 -0.19 -16.88
N GLU A 12 -5.62 0.71 -17.41
CA GLU A 12 -4.23 0.89 -17.00
C GLU A 12 -3.95 2.37 -16.77
N GLY A 13 -3.80 2.73 -15.49
CA GLY A 13 -3.46 4.07 -15.05
C GLY A 13 -2.06 4.12 -14.44
N ARG A 14 -1.67 5.30 -13.97
CA ARG A 14 -0.37 5.51 -13.32
C ARG A 14 -0.23 4.77 -11.98
N VAL A 15 -1.31 4.71 -11.18
CA VAL A 15 -1.28 4.21 -9.80
C VAL A 15 -1.92 2.82 -9.69
N VAL A 16 -2.94 2.56 -10.51
CA VAL A 16 -3.73 1.32 -10.48
C VAL A 16 -3.87 0.73 -11.87
N ARG A 17 -3.89 -0.60 -11.92
CA ARG A 17 -4.26 -1.41 -13.08
C ARG A 17 -5.43 -2.31 -12.72
N LEU A 18 -6.49 -2.28 -13.50
CA LEU A 18 -7.67 -3.14 -13.37
C LEU A 18 -7.68 -4.18 -14.49
N SER A 19 -7.81 -5.45 -14.12
CA SER A 19 -8.01 -6.55 -15.07
C SER A 19 -9.14 -7.47 -14.65
N VAL A 20 -9.72 -8.18 -15.61
CA VAL A 20 -10.54 -9.36 -15.36
C VAL A 20 -9.67 -10.59 -15.58
N ASP A 21 -9.34 -11.28 -14.50
CA ASP A 21 -8.49 -12.46 -14.51
C ASP A 21 -9.33 -13.73 -14.52
N THR A 22 -9.05 -14.65 -15.42
CA THR A 22 -9.56 -16.03 -15.35
C THR A 22 -8.64 -16.81 -14.42
N VAL A 23 -9.18 -17.40 -13.36
CA VAL A 23 -8.39 -18.10 -12.33
C VAL A 23 -8.88 -19.52 -12.11
N ARG A 24 -7.96 -20.40 -11.73
CA ARG A 24 -8.26 -21.72 -11.16
C ARG A 24 -8.24 -21.64 -9.64
N PHE A 25 -9.33 -22.07 -9.01
CA PHE A 25 -9.46 -22.12 -7.55
C PHE A 25 -8.83 -23.39 -6.95
N PRO A 26 -8.63 -23.44 -5.62
CA PRO A 26 -8.13 -24.63 -4.92
C PRO A 26 -8.96 -25.90 -5.12
N ASP A 27 -10.27 -25.76 -5.32
CA ASP A 27 -11.20 -26.88 -5.61
C ASP A 27 -11.14 -27.36 -7.08
N GLY A 28 -10.31 -26.74 -7.90
CA GLY A 28 -10.14 -27.05 -9.32
C GLY A 28 -11.15 -26.37 -10.24
N SER A 29 -12.16 -25.67 -9.69
CA SER A 29 -13.09 -24.89 -10.49
C SER A 29 -12.41 -23.66 -11.10
N GLU A 30 -13.00 -23.13 -12.17
CA GLU A 30 -12.54 -21.91 -12.82
C GLU A 30 -13.59 -20.80 -12.68
N GLY A 31 -13.13 -19.55 -12.72
CA GLY A 31 -14.00 -18.39 -12.69
C GLY A 31 -13.22 -17.10 -12.95
N GLN A 32 -13.96 -16.00 -13.07
CA GLN A 32 -13.38 -14.68 -13.31
C GLN A 32 -13.33 -13.85 -12.03
N LEU A 33 -12.28 -13.04 -11.88
CA LEU A 33 -12.09 -12.09 -10.80
C LEU A 33 -11.71 -10.72 -11.36
N GLU A 34 -12.37 -9.67 -10.88
CA GLU A 34 -11.88 -8.30 -11.06
C GLU A 34 -10.71 -8.05 -10.12
N MET A 35 -9.56 -7.70 -10.70
CA MET A 35 -8.30 -7.55 -9.99
C MET A 35 -7.78 -6.12 -10.12
N ILE A 36 -7.74 -5.40 -8.99
CA ILE A 36 -7.06 -4.12 -8.88
C ILE A 36 -5.64 -4.37 -8.38
N ARG A 37 -4.63 -3.95 -9.15
CA ARG A 37 -3.22 -3.95 -8.76
C ARG A 37 -2.77 -2.51 -8.56
N HIS A 38 -2.27 -2.23 -7.35
CA HIS A 38 -1.68 -0.95 -6.99
C HIS A 38 -0.15 -1.04 -7.06
N VAL A 39 0.55 0.05 -7.35
CA VAL A 39 2.03 0.12 -7.38
C VAL A 39 2.69 -0.11 -6.01
N GLY A 40 1.92 -0.38 -4.96
CA GLY A 40 2.36 -0.42 -3.57
C GLY A 40 2.59 0.97 -2.97
N ALA A 41 2.96 1.00 -1.70
CA ALA A 41 3.32 2.20 -0.95
C ALA A 41 4.19 1.80 0.25
N SER A 42 5.02 2.74 0.70
CA SER A 42 5.69 2.65 2.01
C SER A 42 5.03 3.59 2.99
N ALA A 43 4.91 3.17 4.24
CA ALA A 43 4.38 3.98 5.34
C ALA A 43 5.34 3.91 6.54
N VAL A 44 5.51 5.02 7.23
CA VAL A 44 6.44 5.15 8.36
C VAL A 44 5.68 5.53 9.60
N LEU A 45 5.82 4.77 10.68
CA LEU A 45 5.32 5.15 12.01
C LEU A 45 6.44 5.86 12.77
N PRO A 46 6.50 7.21 12.80
CA PRO A 46 7.63 7.93 13.35
C PRO A 46 7.38 8.16 14.85
N LEU A 47 8.27 7.65 15.69
CA LEU A 47 8.27 7.95 17.13
C LEU A 47 9.22 9.11 17.40
N LEU A 48 8.76 10.08 18.19
CA LEU A 48 9.57 11.20 18.67
C LEU A 48 10.09 10.83 20.07
N GLY A 49 11.40 10.68 20.19
CA GLY A 49 12.03 10.25 21.45
C GLY A 49 12.55 8.82 21.38
N ASP A 50 12.59 8.14 22.53
CA ASP A 50 13.10 6.77 22.64
C ASP A 50 11.97 5.75 22.41
N LEU A 51 12.28 4.63 21.75
CA LEU A 51 11.32 3.55 21.51
C LEU A 51 10.80 2.92 22.82
N LEU A 52 11.54 3.05 23.92
CA LEU A 52 11.21 2.51 25.24
C LEU A 52 10.48 3.49 26.14
N ASP A 53 10.14 4.69 25.65
CA ASP A 53 9.35 5.64 26.42
C ASP A 53 7.95 5.04 26.74
N PRO A 54 7.43 5.26 27.96
CA PRO A 54 6.16 4.67 28.38
C PRO A 54 4.94 5.24 27.64
N ASP A 55 5.09 6.41 27.02
CA ASP A 55 4.07 7.08 26.21
C ASP A 55 4.78 7.80 25.04
N PRO A 56 5.15 7.06 23.98
CA PRO A 56 5.94 7.64 22.89
C PRO A 56 5.05 8.54 22.03
N ASP A 57 5.53 9.75 21.77
CA ASP A 57 4.86 10.68 20.86
C ASP A 57 4.96 10.17 19.42
N VAL A 58 3.81 10.07 18.73
CA VAL A 58 3.75 9.66 17.33
C VAL A 58 3.49 10.87 16.45
N LEU A 59 4.33 11.06 15.45
CA LEU A 59 4.08 12.07 14.44
C LEU A 59 3.06 11.58 13.39
N LEU A 60 2.02 12.36 13.19
CA LEU A 60 1.02 12.17 12.14
C LEU A 60 0.95 13.39 11.23
N VAL A 61 0.58 13.17 9.98
CA VAL A 61 0.21 14.21 9.01
C VAL A 61 -1.31 14.34 8.94
N ARG A 62 -1.80 15.55 8.69
CA ARG A 62 -3.23 15.80 8.46
C ARG A 62 -3.46 16.10 6.99
N GLN A 63 -4.00 15.14 6.24
CA GLN A 63 -4.13 15.21 4.78
C GLN A 63 -5.59 15.16 4.36
N TYR A 64 -5.95 15.96 3.34
CA TYR A 64 -7.27 15.85 2.71
C TYR A 64 -7.27 14.68 1.75
N ARG A 65 -8.18 13.72 1.97
CA ARG A 65 -8.40 12.59 1.09
C ARG A 65 -9.73 12.80 0.37
N TYR A 66 -9.65 13.08 -0.93
CA TYR A 66 -10.84 13.22 -1.77
C TYR A 66 -11.73 11.96 -1.71
N ALA A 67 -11.13 10.77 -1.65
CA ALA A 67 -11.85 9.50 -1.56
C ALA A 67 -12.70 9.35 -0.28
N SER A 68 -12.34 10.05 0.81
CA SER A 68 -13.12 10.06 2.05
C SER A 68 -13.86 11.39 2.28
N ASP A 69 -13.82 12.29 1.30
CA ASP A 69 -14.42 13.63 1.35
C ASP A 69 -14.07 14.41 2.64
N GLY A 70 -12.81 14.33 3.08
CA GLY A 70 -12.42 14.92 4.36
C GLY A 70 -10.93 14.83 4.70
N TYR A 71 -10.59 15.38 5.86
CA TYR A 71 -9.23 15.31 6.40
C TYR A 71 -9.07 14.10 7.31
N LEU A 72 -7.99 13.35 7.11
CA LEU A 72 -7.59 12.24 7.96
C LEU A 72 -6.26 12.56 8.63
N TYR A 73 -6.08 12.02 9.84
CA TYR A 73 -4.76 11.92 10.45
C TYR A 73 -4.15 10.59 10.03
N GLU A 74 -3.00 10.64 9.38
CA GLU A 74 -2.33 9.49 8.79
C GLU A 74 -0.86 9.48 9.20
N VAL A 75 -0.26 8.30 9.17
CA VAL A 75 1.20 8.19 9.21
C VAL A 75 1.77 8.65 7.87
N PRO A 76 2.98 9.25 7.83
CA PRO A 76 3.62 9.59 6.57
C PRO A 76 3.73 8.37 5.65
N ALA A 77 3.28 8.51 4.42
CA ALA A 77 3.22 7.40 3.49
C ALA A 77 3.14 7.86 2.04
N GLY A 78 3.78 7.13 1.13
CA GLY A 78 3.71 7.46 -0.28
C GLY A 78 4.13 6.35 -1.23
N LEU A 79 4.10 6.70 -2.51
CA LEU A 79 4.35 5.78 -3.61
C LEU A 79 5.85 5.75 -3.93
N PRO A 80 6.39 4.61 -4.38
CA PRO A 80 7.75 4.60 -4.88
C PRO A 80 7.89 5.56 -6.07
N ALA A 81 8.98 6.32 -6.11
CA ALA A 81 9.31 7.26 -7.18
C ALA A 81 9.55 6.55 -8.52
N GLY A 82 9.94 5.28 -8.47
CA GLY A 82 10.15 4.43 -9.63
C GLY A 82 10.29 2.94 -9.25
N PRO A 83 10.36 2.05 -10.25
CA PRO A 83 10.39 0.60 -10.03
C PRO A 83 11.67 0.10 -9.34
N GLU A 84 12.73 0.90 -9.33
CA GLU A 84 14.03 0.55 -8.74
C GLU A 84 14.20 1.08 -7.30
N GLU A 85 13.32 1.96 -6.83
CA GLU A 85 13.40 2.49 -5.46
C GLU A 85 13.05 1.37 -4.45
N SER A 86 13.90 1.18 -3.45
CA SER A 86 13.61 0.23 -2.39
C SER A 86 12.48 0.77 -1.48
N TRP A 87 11.74 -0.13 -0.83
CA TRP A 87 10.70 0.29 0.11
C TRP A 87 11.24 1.10 1.28
N GLU A 88 12.49 0.87 1.67
CA GLU A 88 13.19 1.61 2.73
C GLU A 88 13.56 3.02 2.26
N ASP A 89 14.13 3.16 1.06
CA ASP A 89 14.44 4.48 0.49
C ASP A 89 13.18 5.32 0.29
N CYS A 90 12.11 4.70 -0.21
CA CYS A 90 10.80 5.32 -0.34
C CYS A 90 10.26 5.80 1.02
N ALA A 91 10.36 4.97 2.06
CA ALA A 91 9.94 5.33 3.42
C ALA A 91 10.72 6.53 3.97
N HIS A 92 12.05 6.55 3.80
CA HIS A 92 12.89 7.68 4.22
C HIS A 92 12.54 8.97 3.47
N ARG A 93 12.38 8.89 2.14
CA ARG A 93 12.04 10.03 1.29
C ARG A 93 10.68 10.62 1.65
N GLU A 94 9.64 9.80 1.75
CA GLU A 94 8.28 10.26 2.06
C GLU A 94 8.19 10.86 3.46
N LEU A 95 8.89 10.30 4.45
CA LEU A 95 8.99 10.90 5.78
C LEU A 95 9.55 12.32 5.70
N GLU A 96 10.64 12.52 4.96
CA GLU A 96 11.27 13.83 4.81
C GLU A 96 10.40 14.80 4.00
N GLU A 97 9.80 14.37 2.90
CA GLU A 97 8.98 15.22 2.02
C GLU A 97 7.70 15.70 2.73
N GLU A 98 7.02 14.84 3.49
CA GLU A 98 5.75 15.18 4.12
C GLU A 98 5.90 15.90 5.47
N THR A 99 7.02 15.69 6.16
CA THR A 99 7.19 16.16 7.55
C THR A 99 8.41 17.04 7.78
N GLY A 100 9.38 17.05 6.86
CA GLY A 100 10.67 17.71 7.01
C GLY A 100 11.63 17.02 7.95
N MET A 101 11.30 15.82 8.47
CA MET A 101 12.13 15.09 9.42
C MET A 101 12.83 13.89 8.80
N ARG A 102 13.96 13.50 9.40
CA ARG A 102 14.71 12.30 9.05
C ARG A 102 14.82 11.40 10.26
N ALA A 103 14.46 10.14 10.10
CA ALA A 103 14.67 9.14 11.14
C ALA A 103 16.17 8.83 11.29
N SER A 104 16.67 8.81 12.53
CA SER A 104 18.04 8.37 12.83
C SER A 104 18.21 6.86 12.63
N GLN A 105 17.14 6.11 12.87
CA GLN A 105 17.04 4.68 12.66
C GLN A 105 15.64 4.35 12.13
N MET A 106 15.58 3.46 11.14
CA MET A 106 14.33 2.89 10.64
C MET A 106 14.43 1.37 10.71
N THR A 107 13.30 0.71 10.99
CA THR A 107 13.25 -0.75 11.03
C THR A 107 11.97 -1.22 10.37
N ALA A 108 12.09 -2.17 9.45
CA ALA A 108 10.94 -2.75 8.77
C ALA A 108 10.05 -3.49 9.77
N LEU A 109 8.80 -3.05 9.91
CA LEU A 109 7.83 -3.66 10.83
C LEU A 109 7.13 -4.85 10.18
N THR A 110 6.41 -4.61 9.08
CA THR A 110 5.61 -5.63 8.41
C THR A 110 5.27 -5.21 6.98
N ARG A 111 4.67 -6.14 6.22
CA ARG A 111 4.02 -5.86 4.94
C ARG A 111 2.54 -6.15 5.06
N ILE A 112 1.72 -5.17 4.73
CA ILE A 112 0.26 -5.30 4.77
C ILE A 112 -0.22 -5.48 3.33
N TYR A 113 -0.98 -6.55 3.09
CA TYR A 113 -1.74 -6.72 1.87
C TYR A 113 -3.19 -6.38 2.19
N ILE A 114 -3.81 -5.52 1.39
CA ILE A 114 -5.22 -5.15 1.53
C ILE A 114 -6.01 -5.98 0.50
N PRO A 115 -6.45 -7.20 0.83
CA PRO A 115 -7.23 -8.01 -0.09
C PRO A 115 -8.61 -7.39 -0.26
N HIS A 116 -9.03 -7.21 -1.52
CA HIS A 116 -10.42 -6.94 -1.80
C HIS A 116 -11.24 -8.24 -1.64
N PRO A 117 -12.44 -8.20 -1.05
CA PRO A 117 -13.31 -9.37 -1.01
C PRO A 117 -13.58 -9.90 -2.43
N VAL A 118 -13.43 -11.21 -2.59
CA VAL A 118 -13.66 -11.93 -3.84
C VAL A 118 -15.16 -12.08 -4.06
N LEU A 119 -15.71 -11.35 -5.02
CA LEU A 119 -17.06 -11.59 -5.54
C LEU A 119 -16.93 -12.56 -6.71
N ARG A 120 -17.47 -13.77 -6.54
CA ARG A 120 -17.58 -14.73 -7.64
C ARG A 120 -18.77 -14.34 -8.49
N THR A 121 -18.52 -13.79 -9.67
CA THR A 121 -19.55 -13.67 -10.70
C THR A 121 -19.88 -15.09 -11.19
N ARG A 122 -21.17 -15.45 -11.18
CA ARG A 122 -21.66 -16.74 -11.70
C ARG A 122 -21.73 -16.72 -13.21
#